data_AF-A0A0Q4QTU4-F1
#
_entry.id   AF-A0A0Q4QTU4-F1
#
_cell.length_a   1.000
_cell.length_b   1.000
_cell.length_c   1.000
_cell.angle_alpha   90.00
_cell.angle_beta   90.00
_cell.angle_gamma   90.00
#
_symmetry.space_group_name_H-M   'P 1'
#
loop_
_entity.id
_entity.type
_entity.pdbx_description
1 polymer ?
#
loop_
_entity_poly.entity_id
_entity_poly.type
_entity_poly.pdbx_seq_one_letter_code
_entity_poly.pdbx_strand_id
1 'polypeptide(L)'
;MNAVPDVDAIRTTINDMILKHMQGNIDPAALTPQATLKDIGVASLDAVELIFDLEEHFDFTFPDSRADSLGSDTLQDLVDAVVQGLRDKDQAAGG
;
A
#
# COMPACT_ATOMS: atom_id res chain seq x y z
N MET A 1 -0.09 -5.54 23.47
CA MET A 1 -0.06 -6.39 22.27
C MET A 1 -0.84 -5.64 21.21
N ASN A 2 -0.16 -4.83 20.40
CA ASN A 2 -0.81 -4.27 19.23
C ASN A 2 -0.68 -5.35 18.16
N ALA A 3 -1.73 -6.14 17.95
CA ALA A 3 -1.67 -7.17 16.92
C ALA A 3 -1.58 -6.46 15.58
N VAL A 4 -0.58 -6.82 14.76
CA VAL A 4 -0.54 -6.40 13.37
C VAL A 4 -1.89 -6.76 12.74
N PRO A 5 -2.58 -5.81 12.10
CA PRO A 5 -3.89 -6.08 11.53
C PRO A 5 -3.83 -7.22 10.50
N ASP A 6 -4.94 -7.94 10.36
CA ASP A 6 -5.06 -9.02 9.37
C ASP A 6 -4.68 -8.52 7.97
N VAL A 7 -3.96 -9.35 7.21
CA VAL A 7 -3.49 -9.01 5.86
C VAL A 7 -4.67 -8.69 4.94
N ASP A 8 -5.78 -9.41 5.07
CA ASP A 8 -7.01 -9.10 4.33
C ASP A 8 -7.57 -7.72 4.67
N ALA A 9 -7.51 -7.30 5.94
CA ALA A 9 -7.97 -5.98 6.36
C ALA A 9 -7.06 -4.88 5.79
N ILE A 10 -5.73 -5.07 5.84
CA ILE A 10 -4.74 -4.16 5.24
C ILE A 10 -4.99 -4.03 3.73
N ARG A 11 -5.19 -5.16 3.03
CA ARG A 11 -5.50 -5.16 1.60
C ARG A 11 -6.78 -4.39 1.30
N THR A 12 -7.83 -4.59 2.09
CA THR A 12 -9.09 -3.84 1.92
C THR A 12 -8.86 -2.34 2.10
N THR A 13 -8.11 -1.92 3.10
CA THR A 13 -7.76 -0.50 3.31
C THR A 13 -6.98 0.07 2.13
N ILE A 14 -5.95 -0.64 1.65
CA ILE A 14 -5.14 -0.21 0.50
C ILE A 14 -6.02 -0.07 -0.74
N ASN A 15 -6.89 -1.05 -1.01
CA ASN A 15 -7.81 -0.98 -2.14
C ASN A 15 -8.74 0.23 -2.06
N ASP A 16 -9.27 0.54 -0.88
CA ASP A 16 -10.14 1.70 -0.65
C ASP A 16 -9.38 3.01 -0.89
N MET A 17 -8.14 3.11 -0.40
CA MET A 17 -7.27 4.26 -0.64
C MET A 17 -6.96 4.46 -2.12
N ILE A 18 -6.63 3.39 -2.86
CA ILE A 18 -6.40 3.46 -4.31
C ILE A 18 -7.67 3.94 -5.03
N LEU A 19 -8.84 3.38 -4.69
CA LEU A 19 -10.12 3.78 -5.28
C LEU A 19 -10.44 5.26 -5.01
N LYS A 20 -10.12 5.74 -3.81
CA LYS A 20 -10.31 7.13 -3.40
C LYS A 20 -9.39 8.08 -4.17
N HIS A 21 -8.10 7.75 -4.28
CA HIS A 21 -7.12 8.51 -5.08
C HIS A 21 -7.51 8.57 -6.55
N MET A 22 -7.96 7.44 -7.09
CA MET A 22 -8.40 7.33 -8.48
C MET A 22 -9.82 7.87 -8.72
N GLN A 23 -10.48 8.46 -7.72
CA GLN A 23 -11.87 8.97 -7.79
C GLN A 23 -12.88 7.96 -8.38
N GLY A 24 -12.63 6.66 -8.23
CA GLY A 24 -13.45 5.60 -8.83
C GLY A 24 -13.31 5.42 -10.34
N ASN A 25 -12.27 5.99 -10.97
CA ASN A 25 -11.96 5.76 -12.39
C ASN A 25 -11.40 4.36 -12.69
N ILE A 26 -11.09 3.58 -11.67
CA ILE A 26 -10.58 2.21 -11.81
C ILE A 26 -11.64 1.21 -11.40
N ASP A 27 -11.67 0.07 -12.09
CA ASP A 27 -12.58 -1.02 -11.75
C ASP A 27 -12.00 -1.81 -10.55
N PRO A 28 -12.75 -2.02 -9.46
CA PRO A 28 -12.31 -2.88 -8.38
C PRO A 28 -11.99 -4.32 -8.83
N ALA A 29 -12.55 -4.78 -9.95
CA ALA A 29 -12.18 -6.06 -10.55
C ALA A 29 -10.74 -6.08 -11.10
N ALA A 30 -10.15 -4.91 -11.40
CA ALA A 30 -8.76 -4.78 -11.84
C ALA A 30 -7.77 -4.86 -10.66
N LEU A 31 -8.21 -4.64 -9.42
CA LEU A 31 -7.41 -4.73 -8.18
C LEU A 31 -7.10 -6.18 -7.82
N THR A 32 -6.42 -6.88 -8.73
CA THR A 32 -5.93 -8.23 -8.53
C THR A 32 -4.54 -8.20 -7.92
N PRO A 33 -4.17 -9.18 -7.07
CA PRO A 33 -2.85 -9.22 -6.45
C PRO A 33 -1.70 -9.30 -7.46
N GLN A 34 -1.95 -9.77 -8.68
CA GLN A 34 -0.94 -9.87 -9.75
C GLN A 34 -0.86 -8.63 -10.64
N ALA A 35 -1.82 -7.70 -10.53
CA ALA A 35 -1.81 -6.48 -11.34
C ALA A 35 -0.80 -5.49 -10.77
N THR A 36 -0.04 -4.85 -11.66
CA THR A 36 0.83 -3.74 -11.28
C THR A 36 0.02 -2.48 -11.04
N LEU A 37 0.52 -1.56 -10.22
CA LEU A 37 -0.12 -0.26 -10.02
C LEU A 37 -0.30 0.48 -11.36
N LYS A 38 0.64 0.31 -12.28
CA LYS A 38 0.54 0.86 -13.63
C LYS A 38 -0.56 0.20 -14.47
N ASP A 39 -0.74 -1.11 -14.37
CA ASP A 39 -1.78 -1.84 -15.13
C ASP A 39 -3.19 -1.44 -14.68
N ILE A 40 -3.38 -1.17 -13.39
CA ILE A 40 -4.66 -0.67 -12.86
C ILE A 40 -4.89 0.82 -13.13
N GLY A 41 -3.90 1.53 -13.67
CA GLY A 41 -4.01 2.94 -14.07
C GLY A 41 -3.57 3.96 -13.02
N VAL A 42 -2.90 3.53 -11.94
CA VAL A 42 -2.30 4.45 -10.96
C VAL A 42 -1.08 5.12 -11.60
N ALA A 43 -1.11 6.44 -11.74
CA ALA A 43 0.02 7.18 -12.27
C ALA A 43 1.13 7.31 -11.21
N SER A 44 2.36 7.58 -11.63
CA SER A 44 3.48 7.74 -10.70
C SER A 44 3.28 8.86 -9.67
N LEU A 45 2.47 9.88 -9.97
CA LEU A 45 2.13 10.94 -9.01
C LEU A 45 1.14 10.43 -7.95
N ASP A 46 0.04 9.80 -8.38
CA ASP A 46 -0.96 9.22 -7.48
C ASP A 46 -0.33 8.11 -6.60
N ALA A 47 0.61 7.34 -7.17
CA ALA A 47 1.39 6.35 -6.45
C ALA A 47 2.19 6.97 -5.31
N VAL A 48 2.86 8.11 -5.54
CA VAL A 48 3.62 8.81 -4.50
C VAL A 48 2.69 9.34 -3.41
N GLU A 49 1.55 9.93 -3.77
CA GLU A 49 0.55 10.39 -2.81
C GLU A 49 -0.04 9.24 -1.98
N LEU A 50 -0.29 8.09 -2.61
CA LEU A 50 -0.75 6.87 -1.94
C LEU A 50 0.26 6.37 -0.90
N ILE A 51 1.56 6.38 -1.21
CA ILE A 51 2.62 6.00 -0.24
C ILE A 51 2.54 6.91 0.97
N PHE A 52 2.52 8.23 0.79
CA PHE A 52 2.44 9.18 1.90
C PHE A 52 1.18 8.99 2.75
N ASP A 53 0.02 8.79 2.11
CA ASP A 53 -1.23 8.50 2.81
C ASP A 53 -1.15 7.18 3.61
N LEU A 54 -0.50 6.15 3.07
CA LEU A 54 -0.28 4.88 3.76
C LEU A 54 0.66 5.06 4.97
N GLU A 55 1.76 5.80 4.79
CA GLU A 55 2.69 6.13 5.87
C GLU A 55 2.01 6.88 7.01
N GLU A 56 1.20 7.90 6.72
CA GLU A 56 0.44 8.65 7.73
C GLU A 56 -0.66 7.80 8.37
N HIS A 57 -1.38 6.98 7.58
CA HIS A 57 -2.49 6.17 8.09
C HIS A 57 -2.04 5.06 9.03
N PHE A 58 -0.94 4.40 8.69
CA PHE A 58 -0.39 3.28 9.45
C PHE A 58 0.76 3.71 10.39
N ASP A 59 1.17 4.98 10.29
CA ASP A 59 2.19 5.63 11.11
C ASP A 59 3.53 4.88 11.02
N PHE A 60 3.96 4.54 9.80
CA PHE A 60 5.24 3.88 9.50
C PHE A 60 5.93 4.59 8.34
N THR A 61 7.14 4.15 7.97
CA THR A 61 7.91 4.73 6.88
C THR A 61 8.33 3.64 5.91
N PHE A 62 8.06 3.85 4.62
CA PHE A 62 8.58 2.99 3.57
C PHE A 62 10.06 3.32 3.29
N PRO A 63 10.85 2.33 2.83
CA PRO A 63 12.19 2.62 2.34
C PRO A 63 12.14 3.47 1.07
N ASP A 64 13.07 4.42 0.90
CA ASP A 64 13.13 5.33 -0.27
C ASP A 64 13.03 4.59 -1.62
N SER A 65 13.67 3.42 -1.72
CA SER A 65 13.65 2.57 -2.92
C SER A 65 12.24 2.11 -3.34
N ARG A 66 11.27 2.18 -2.43
CA ARG A 66 9.88 1.81 -2.68
C ARG A 66 9.19 2.78 -3.64
N ALA A 67 9.42 4.08 -3.48
CA ALA A 67 8.85 5.09 -4.36
C ALA A 67 9.33 4.91 -5.81
N ASP A 68 10.59 4.49 -5.99
CA ASP A 68 11.15 4.18 -7.30
C ASP A 68 10.55 2.90 -7.92
N SER A 69 10.26 1.88 -7.11
CA SER A 69 9.74 0.60 -7.59
C SER A 69 8.22 0.55 -7.75
N LEU A 70 7.47 1.49 -7.17
CA LEU A 70 6.01 1.42 -7.05
C LEU A 70 5.28 1.19 -8.38
N GLY A 71 5.76 1.80 -9.47
CA GLY A 71 5.16 1.63 -10.79
C GLY A 71 5.36 0.24 -11.42
N SER A 72 6.31 -0.55 -10.91
CA SER A 72 6.60 -1.93 -11.34
C SER A 72 6.12 -2.97 -10.32
N ASP A 73 5.88 -2.55 -9.08
CA ASP A 73 5.35 -3.40 -8.02
C ASP A 73 3.91 -3.81 -8.32
N THR A 74 3.58 -5.05 -7.93
CA THR A 74 2.19 -5.53 -7.94
C THR A 74 1.43 -4.99 -6.74
N LEU A 75 0.10 -5.04 -6.82
CA LEU A 75 -0.75 -4.73 -5.68
C LEU A 75 -0.42 -5.63 -4.49
N GLN A 76 -0.10 -6.90 -4.72
CA GLN A 76 0.34 -7.81 -3.65
C GLN A 76 1.64 -7.34 -3.02
N ASP A 77 2.63 -6.91 -3.82
CA ASP A 77 3.88 -6.38 -3.28
C ASP A 77 3.62 -5.16 -2.39
N LEU A 78 2.71 -4.26 -2.80
CA LEU A 78 2.32 -3.10 -1.99
C LEU A 78 1.74 -3.52 -0.64
N VAL A 79 0.81 -4.47 -0.63
CA VAL A 79 0.23 -5.03 0.60
C VAL A 79 1.31 -5.63 1.48
N ASP A 80 2.18 -6.46 0.92
CA ASP A 80 3.24 -7.12 1.67
C ASP A 80 4.23 -6.10 2.27
N ALA A 81 4.55 -5.04 1.54
CA ALA A 81 5.42 -3.98 2.04
C ALA A 81 4.79 -3.22 3.21
N VAL A 82 3.48 -2.91 3.17
CA VAL A 82 2.77 -2.32 4.31
C VAL A 82 2.78 -3.26 5.51
N VAL A 83 2.50 -4.56 5.29
CA VAL A 83 2.52 -5.58 6.34
C VAL A 83 3.90 -5.68 7.00
N GLN A 84 4.97 -5.67 6.20
CA GLN A 84 6.34 -5.68 6.73
C GLN A 84 6.65 -4.40 7.50
N GLY A 85 6.33 -3.22 6.95
CA GLY A 85 6.54 -1.94 7.63
C GLY A 85 5.84 -1.85 8.99
N LEU A 86 4.59 -2.32 9.06
CA LEU A 86 3.84 -2.43 10.31
C LEU A 86 4.47 -3.40 11.31
N ARG A 87 4.99 -4.54 10.83
CA ARG A 87 5.70 -5.50 11.68
C ARG A 87 7.00 -4.92 12.24
N ASP A 88 7.83 -4.34 11.38
CA ASP A 88 9.08 -3.70 11.79
C ASP A 88 8.83 -2.59 12.83
N LYS A 89 7.80 -1.78 12.61
CA LYS A 89 7.37 -0.76 13.58
C LYS A 89 6.99 -1.36 14.93
N ASP A 90 6.16 -2.40 14.95
CA ASP A 90 5.73 -3.06 16.20
C ASP A 90 6.93 -3.65 16.96
N GLN A 91 7.88 -4.25 16.24
CA GLN A 91 9.13 -4.76 16.82
C GLN A 91 10.00 -3.63 17.39
N ALA A 92 10.08 -2.47 16.71
CA ALA A 92 10.87 -1.34 17.16
C ALA A 92 10.25 -0.59 18.37
N ALA A 93 8.92 -0.57 18.46
CA ALA A 93 8.19 0.07 19.57
C ALA A 93 8.11 -0.81 20.84
N GLY A 94 8.42 -2.11 20.71
CA GLY A 94 8.41 -3.08 21.81
C GLY A 94 9.75 -3.31 22.52
N GLY A 95 10.79 -2.53 22.18
CA GLY A 95 12.15 -2.61 22.73
C GLY A 95 12.44 -1.62 23.86
#